data_AF-A0A0S7CSR6-F1
#
_entry.id   AF-A0A0S7CSR6-F1
#
_cell.length_a   1.000
_cell.length_b   1.000
_cell.length_c   1.000
_cell.angle_alpha   90.00
_cell.angle_beta   90.00
_cell.angle_gamma   90.00
#
_symmetry.space_group_name_H-M   'P 1'
#
loop_
_entity.id
_entity.type
_entity.pdbx_description
1 polymer ?
#
loop_
_entity_poly.entity_id
_entity_poly.type
_entity_poly.pdbx_seq_one_letter_code
_entity_poly.pdbx_strand_id
1 'polypeptide(L)'
;MQQGLPQRDIARGLHITQSAISQALTKAESKGVKPIPEGFSGASPHEIAERYAAGDIDRNEMIRQLSAWPYAKAPDNTEQLAMEWKAILPPNPPGTFEEVGEAFDRGLIDGDAYDIILDAAEDAPDLP
;
A
#
# COMPACT_ATOMS: atom_id res chain seq x y z
N MET A 1 -0.03 -19.51 -5.25
CA MET A 1 1.04 -19.50 -4.22
C MET A 1 2.43 -19.63 -4.84
N GLN A 2 3.05 -18.52 -5.23
CA GLN A 2 4.50 -18.51 -5.43
C GLN A 2 5.16 -18.63 -4.06
N GLN A 3 5.84 -19.74 -3.80
CA GLN A 3 6.62 -19.89 -2.58
C GLN A 3 7.92 -19.09 -2.76
N GLY A 4 8.17 -18.14 -1.85
CA GLY A 4 9.41 -17.35 -1.84
C GLY A 4 10.66 -18.22 -1.68
N LEU A 5 11.83 -17.62 -1.88
CA LEU A 5 13.10 -18.33 -1.70
C LEU A 5 13.31 -18.79 -0.25
N PRO A 6 13.89 -19.98 -0.01
CA PRO A 6 14.27 -20.39 1.34
C PRO A 6 15.24 -19.39 1.98
N GLN A 7 15.07 -19.09 3.27
CA GLN A 7 15.93 -18.12 3.98
C GLN A 7 17.43 -18.47 3.89
N ARG A 8 17.78 -19.76 3.78
CA ARG A 8 19.16 -20.22 3.60
C ARG A 8 19.76 -19.78 2.26
N ASP A 9 18.96 -19.78 1.20
CA ASP A 9 19.42 -19.39 -0.13
C ASP A 9 19.53 -17.86 -0.24
N ILE A 10 18.60 -17.13 0.37
CA ILE A 10 18.68 -15.67 0.52
C ILE A 10 19.93 -15.27 1.31
N ALA A 11 20.18 -15.92 2.45
CA ALA A 11 21.34 -15.67 3.29
C ALA A 11 22.66 -15.91 2.53
N ARG A 12 22.72 -16.98 1.72
CA ARG A 12 23.88 -17.27 0.86
C ARG A 12 24.11 -16.16 -0.17
N GLY A 13 23.06 -15.71 -0.85
CA GLY A 13 23.15 -14.64 -1.86
C GLY A 13 23.55 -13.28 -1.29
N LEU A 14 23.12 -12.97 -0.07
CA LEU A 14 23.45 -11.72 0.62
C LEU A 14 24.74 -11.79 1.46
N HIS A 15 25.44 -12.93 1.46
CA HIS A 15 26.64 -13.17 2.28
C HIS A 15 26.44 -12.90 3.78
N ILE A 16 25.26 -13.26 4.32
CA ILE A 16 24.95 -13.14 5.76
C ILE A 16 24.48 -14.49 6.33
N THR A 17 24.30 -14.54 7.65
CA THR A 17 23.80 -15.76 8.31
C THR A 17 22.28 -15.89 8.12
N GLN A 18 21.77 -17.13 8.10
CA GLN A 18 20.31 -17.35 8.08
C GLN A 18 19.63 -16.81 9.34
N SER A 19 20.31 -16.81 10.49
CA SER A 19 19.80 -16.18 11.72
C SER A 19 19.62 -14.67 11.55
N ALA A 20 20.53 -13.98 10.85
CA ALA A 20 20.39 -12.56 10.56
C ALA A 20 19.16 -12.27 9.67
N ILE A 21 18.86 -13.14 8.69
CA ILE A 21 17.62 -13.05 7.90
C ILE A 21 16.39 -13.23 8.81
N SER A 22 16.38 -14.24 9.66
CA SER A 22 15.28 -14.51 10.59
C SER A 22 15.02 -13.30 11.50
N GLN A 23 16.07 -12.72 12.10
CA GLN A 23 15.96 -11.52 12.94
C GLN A 23 15.45 -10.30 12.15
N ALA A 24 15.90 -10.12 10.91
CA ALA A 24 15.43 -9.04 10.05
C ALA A 24 13.93 -9.17 9.74
N LEU A 25 13.45 -10.38 9.45
CA LEU A 25 12.04 -10.65 9.22
C LEU A 25 11.20 -10.38 10.47
N THR A 26 11.61 -10.88 11.64
CA THR A 26 10.91 -10.58 12.91
C THR A 26 10.87 -9.07 13.19
N LYS A 27 11.96 -8.35 12.90
CA LYS A 27 11.99 -6.90 13.06
C LYS A 27 11.06 -6.20 12.07
N ALA A 28 10.97 -6.66 10.82
CA ALA A 28 10.04 -6.12 9.83
C ALA A 28 8.58 -6.33 10.26
N GLU A 29 8.25 -7.53 10.71
CA GLU A 29 6.92 -7.87 11.26
C GLU A 29 6.57 -6.97 12.45
N SER A 30 7.51 -6.77 13.40
CA SER A 30 7.30 -5.88 14.56
C SER A 30 7.07 -4.41 14.18
N LYS A 31 7.49 -4.02 12.97
CA LYS A 31 7.29 -2.67 12.41
C LYS A 31 6.04 -2.58 11.54
N GLY A 32 5.25 -3.64 11.44
CA GLY A 32 4.03 -3.66 10.65
C GLY A 32 4.25 -3.79 9.14
N VAL A 33 5.43 -4.25 8.70
CA VAL A 33 5.66 -4.56 7.28
C VAL A 33 4.73 -5.70 6.88
N LYS A 34 3.83 -5.44 5.93
CA LYS A 34 2.88 -6.43 5.43
C LYS A 34 3.45 -7.13 4.19
N PRO A 35 3.13 -8.43 3.98
CA PRO A 35 3.41 -9.08 2.73
C PRO A 35 2.61 -8.44 1.58
N ILE A 36 3.17 -8.48 0.38
CA ILE A 36 2.47 -8.05 -0.84
C ILE A 36 1.30 -9.02 -1.09
N PRO A 37 0.05 -8.54 -1.20
CA PRO A 37 -1.09 -9.40 -1.50
C PRO A 37 -0.97 -10.07 -2.88
N GLU A 38 -1.54 -11.27 -3.05
CA GLU A 38 -1.49 -11.98 -4.34
C GLU A 38 -2.18 -11.16 -5.44
N GLY A 39 -1.51 -11.00 -6.58
CA GLY A 39 -2.02 -10.24 -7.72
C GLY A 39 -1.65 -8.75 -7.72
N PHE A 40 -0.94 -8.28 -6.70
CA PHE A 40 -0.44 -6.91 -6.56
C PHE A 40 1.08 -6.85 -6.62
N SER A 41 1.60 -5.67 -6.97
CA SER A 41 3.04 -5.40 -7.04
C SER A 41 3.58 -4.72 -5.80
N GLY A 42 2.73 -4.09 -4.98
CA GLY A 42 3.13 -3.40 -3.74
C GLY A 42 2.30 -3.85 -2.53
N ALA A 43 2.83 -3.61 -1.33
CA ALA A 43 2.17 -3.94 -0.07
C ALA A 43 1.16 -2.87 0.39
N SER A 44 1.08 -1.74 -0.32
CA SER A 44 0.09 -0.69 -0.12
C SER A 44 -0.23 0.04 -1.44
N PRO A 45 -1.35 0.78 -1.53
CA PRO A 45 -1.67 1.62 -2.68
C PRO A 45 -0.53 2.59 -3.04
N HIS A 46 0.06 3.23 -2.03
CA HIS A 46 1.17 4.14 -2.23
C HIS A 46 2.39 3.46 -2.86
N GLU A 47 2.76 2.26 -2.38
CA GLU A 47 3.89 1.50 -2.95
C GLU A 47 3.63 1.10 -4.42
N ILE A 48 2.38 0.80 -4.77
CA ILE A 48 2.01 0.51 -6.18
C ILE A 48 2.25 1.75 -7.05
N ALA A 49 1.86 2.93 -6.58
CA ALA A 49 2.12 4.19 -7.28
C ALA A 49 3.62 4.49 -7.39
N GLU A 50 4.41 4.23 -6.34
CA GLU A 50 5.86 4.40 -6.37
C GLU A 50 6.53 3.46 -7.39
N ARG A 51 6.06 2.21 -7.51
CA ARG A 51 6.55 1.26 -8.52
C ARG A 51 6.21 1.69 -9.94
N TYR A 52 5.02 2.25 -10.16
CA TYR A 52 4.67 2.86 -11.44
C TYR A 52 5.61 4.03 -11.77
N ALA A 53 5.80 4.95 -10.83
CA ALA A 53 6.68 6.11 -11.01
C ALA A 53 8.15 5.70 -11.25
N ALA A 54 8.58 4.56 -10.68
CA ALA A 54 9.89 3.97 -10.93
C ALA A 54 10.01 3.23 -12.28
N GLY A 55 8.88 3.00 -12.98
CA GLY A 55 8.83 2.24 -14.24
C GLY A 55 8.85 0.71 -14.06
N ASP A 56 8.65 0.20 -12.85
CA ASP A 56 8.60 -1.24 -12.56
C ASP A 56 7.29 -1.89 -13.05
N ILE A 57 6.21 -1.10 -13.10
CA ILE A 57 4.91 -1.48 -13.66
C ILE A 57 4.42 -0.37 -14.59
N ASP A 58 3.62 -0.73 -15.59
CA ASP A 58 3.03 0.27 -16.49
C ASP A 58 1.75 0.90 -15.92
N ARG A 59 1.25 1.93 -16.61
CA ARG A 59 0.05 2.68 -16.20
C ARG A 59 -1.19 1.80 -16.11
N ASN A 60 -1.37 0.87 -17.04
CA ASN A 60 -2.55 0.01 -17.08
C ASN A 60 -2.54 -0.97 -15.90
N GLU A 61 -1.37 -1.49 -15.57
CA GLU A 61 -1.17 -2.37 -14.43
C GLU A 61 -1.38 -1.65 -13.10
N MET A 62 -0.86 -0.42 -12.97
CA MET A 62 -1.10 0.43 -11.80
C MET A 62 -2.58 0.71 -11.59
N ILE A 63 -3.30 1.13 -12.64
CA ILE A 63 -4.74 1.40 -12.57
C ILE A 63 -5.49 0.12 -12.21
N ARG A 64 -5.21 -1.00 -12.88
CA ARG A 64 -5.84 -2.30 -12.57
C ARG A 64 -5.69 -2.66 -11.10
N GLN A 65 -4.49 -2.51 -10.55
CA GLN A 65 -4.22 -2.84 -9.16
C GLN A 65 -4.90 -1.87 -8.20
N LEU A 66 -4.76 -0.56 -8.39
CA LEU A 66 -5.35 0.44 -7.50
C LEU A 66 -6.88 0.47 -7.56
N SER A 67 -7.49 0.22 -8.72
CA SER A 67 -8.95 0.07 -8.84
C SER A 67 -9.48 -1.20 -8.15
N ALA A 68 -8.66 -2.24 -8.01
CA ALA A 68 -9.04 -3.50 -7.37
C ALA A 68 -8.57 -3.61 -5.91
N TRP A 69 -7.90 -2.58 -5.38
CA TRP A 69 -7.32 -2.65 -4.05
C TRP A 69 -8.43 -2.70 -2.98
N PRO A 70 -8.35 -3.62 -2.01
CA PRO A 70 -9.34 -3.71 -0.93
C PRO A 70 -9.08 -2.61 0.10
N TYR A 71 -9.51 -1.38 -0.21
CA TYR A 71 -9.23 -0.21 0.62
C TYR A 71 -9.79 -0.37 2.04
N ALA A 72 -8.93 -0.10 3.02
CA ALA A 72 -9.37 0.01 4.41
C ALA A 72 -10.21 1.28 4.57
N LYS A 73 -11.33 1.18 5.30
CA LYS A 73 -12.14 2.34 5.64
C LYS A 73 -11.37 3.25 6.59
N ALA A 74 -11.27 4.53 6.24
CA ALA A 74 -10.79 5.53 7.16
C ALA A 74 -11.78 5.67 8.33
N PRO A 75 -11.30 5.93 9.56
CA PRO A 75 -12.18 6.28 10.67
C PRO A 75 -13.02 7.51 10.30
N ASP A 76 -14.33 7.47 10.57
CA ASP A 76 -15.17 8.67 10.43
C ASP A 76 -14.82 9.65 11.57
N ASN A 77 -14.09 10.70 11.22
CA ASN A 77 -13.66 11.74 12.15
C ASN A 77 -14.52 13.02 12.02
N THR A 78 -15.66 12.97 11.32
CA THR A 78 -16.49 14.16 11.01
C THR A 78 -16.93 14.90 12.26
N GLU A 79 -17.38 14.18 13.30
CA GLU A 79 -17.78 14.80 14.58
C GLU A 79 -16.60 15.49 15.28
N GLN A 80 -15.42 14.87 15.28
CA GLN A 80 -14.23 15.43 15.91
C GLN A 80 -13.74 16.69 15.17
N LEU A 81 -13.78 16.67 13.84
CA LEU A 81 -13.45 17.84 13.00
C LEU A 81 -14.44 19.00 13.23
N ALA A 82 -15.72 18.70 13.40
CA ALA A 82 -16.76 19.69 13.64
C ALA A 82 -16.62 20.38 15.01
N MET A 83 -16.11 19.66 16.02
CA MET A 83 -15.89 20.21 17.36
C MET A 83 -14.59 21.02 17.47
N GLU A 84 -13.56 20.63 16.73
CA GLU A 84 -12.22 21.23 16.85
C GLU A 84 -11.60 21.51 15.47
N TRP A 85 -11.64 22.78 15.04
CA TRP A 85 -11.00 23.24 13.79
C TRP A 85 -9.50 22.93 13.69
N LYS A 86 -8.82 22.67 14.82
CA LYS A 86 -7.40 22.28 14.90
C LYS A 86 -7.19 20.87 15.45
N ALA A 87 -8.18 19.99 15.33
CA ALA A 87 -8.02 18.59 15.73
C ALA A 87 -6.80 17.98 15.03
N ILE A 88 -5.86 17.45 15.81
CA ILE A 88 -4.81 16.60 15.27
C ILE A 88 -5.43 15.21 15.14
N LEU A 89 -5.75 14.82 13.90
CA LEU A 89 -6.27 13.49 13.64
C LEU A 89 -5.18 12.44 13.82
N PRO A 90 -5.52 11.24 14.33
CA PRO A 90 -4.61 10.11 14.21
C PRO A 90 -4.32 9.85 12.73
N PRO A 91 -3.12 9.35 12.39
CA PRO A 91 -2.82 8.96 11.02
C PRO A 91 -3.81 7.90 10.55
N ASN A 92 -4.17 7.97 9.26
CA ASN A 92 -5.02 6.96 8.66
C ASN A 92 -4.37 5.57 8.76
N PRO A 93 -5.18 4.50 8.93
CA PRO A 93 -4.63 3.16 8.88
C PRO A 93 -4.02 2.89 7.49
N PRO A 94 -2.93 2.10 7.40
CA PRO A 94 -2.34 1.75 6.12
C PRO A 94 -3.33 1.00 5.21
N GLY A 95 -3.28 1.30 3.92
CA GLY A 95 -4.13 0.72 2.88
C GLY A 95 -5.46 1.42 2.68
N THR A 96 -5.65 2.63 3.20
CA THR A 96 -6.81 3.49 2.88
C THR A 96 -6.69 4.12 1.50
N PHE A 97 -7.80 4.64 0.96
CA PHE A 97 -7.79 5.38 -0.31
C PHE A 97 -6.97 6.68 -0.22
N GLU A 98 -6.77 7.23 0.98
CA GLU A 98 -5.93 8.42 1.20
C GLU A 98 -4.52 8.25 0.61
N GLU A 99 -3.96 7.03 0.63
CA GLU A 99 -2.66 6.74 0.03
C GLU A 99 -2.63 6.99 -1.50
N VAL A 100 -3.76 6.89 -2.19
CA VAL A 100 -3.88 7.29 -3.61
C VAL A 100 -3.90 8.81 -3.75
N GLY A 101 -4.58 9.51 -2.83
CA GLY A 101 -4.54 10.98 -2.74
C GLY A 101 -3.14 11.50 -2.49
N GLU A 102 -2.41 10.91 -1.53
CA GLU A 102 -1.01 11.24 -1.26
C GLU A 102 -0.12 10.98 -2.49
N ALA A 103 -0.36 9.89 -3.22
CA ALA A 103 0.36 9.59 -4.45
C ALA A 103 0.11 10.66 -5.54
N PHE A 104 -1.13 11.14 -5.67
CA PHE A 104 -1.49 12.22 -6.58
C PHE A 104 -0.83 13.55 -6.17
N ASP A 105 -0.92 13.92 -4.88
CA ASP A 105 -0.31 15.15 -4.34
C ASP A 105 1.21 15.17 -4.53
N ARG A 106 1.85 13.99 -4.47
CA ARG A 106 3.29 13.83 -4.73
C ARG A 106 3.64 13.74 -6.22
N GLY A 107 2.66 13.73 -7.12
CA GLY A 107 2.85 13.62 -8.56
C GLY A 107 3.31 12.24 -9.03
N LEU A 108 3.04 11.18 -8.27
CA LEU A 108 3.32 9.80 -8.67
C LEU A 108 2.30 9.29 -9.71
N ILE A 109 1.08 9.82 -9.67
CA ILE A 109 0.00 9.55 -10.62
C ILE A 109 -0.57 10.86 -11.14
N ASP A 110 -1.14 10.84 -12.34
CA ASP A 110 -1.84 11.97 -12.93
C ASP A 110 -3.32 12.01 -12.49
N GLY A 111 -3.98 13.15 -12.73
CA GLY A 111 -5.38 13.36 -12.37
C GLY A 111 -6.32 12.37 -13.06
N ASP A 112 -6.08 12.08 -14.34
CA ASP A 112 -6.87 11.09 -15.08
C ASP A 112 -6.79 9.70 -14.44
N ALA A 113 -5.63 9.28 -13.95
CA ALA A 113 -5.48 8.02 -13.22
C ALA A 113 -6.19 8.07 -11.87
N TYR A 114 -6.04 9.17 -11.13
CA TYR A 114 -6.71 9.37 -9.84
C TYR A 114 -8.23 9.23 -9.99
N ASP A 115 -8.83 9.92 -10.96
CA ASP A 115 -10.28 9.91 -11.19
C ASP A 115 -10.78 8.50 -11.54
N ILE A 116 -10.08 7.77 -12.43
CA ILE A 116 -10.42 6.38 -12.77
C ILE A 116 -10.39 5.47 -11.54
N ILE A 117 -9.40 5.65 -10.67
CA ILE A 117 -9.22 4.84 -9.47
C ILE A 117 -10.28 5.19 -8.42
N LEU A 118 -10.62 6.47 -8.28
CA LEU A 118 -11.68 6.95 -7.39
C LEU A 118 -13.04 6.38 -7.79
N ASP A 119 -13.42 6.52 -9.07
CA ASP A 119 -14.68 6.00 -9.60
C ASP A 119 -14.81 4.49 -9.31
N ALA A 120 -13.74 3.73 -9.53
CA ALA A 120 -13.74 2.29 -9.26
C ALA A 120 -13.84 1.95 -7.77
N ALA A 121 -13.25 2.76 -6.89
CA ALA A 121 -13.29 2.54 -5.45
C ALA A 121 -14.66 2.87 -4.85
N GLU A 122 -15.36 3.87 -5.39
CA GLU A 122 -16.73 4.21 -4.99
C GLU A 122 -17.75 3.14 -5.41
N ASP A 123 -17.54 2.50 -6.56
CA ASP A 123 -18.37 1.41 -7.07
C ASP A 123 -18.11 0.05 -6.38
N ALA A 124 -17.03 -0.06 -5.60
CA ALA A 124 -16.69 -1.29 -4.91
C ALA A 124 -17.69 -1.57 -3.77
N PRO A 125 -18.33 -2.76 -3.72
CA PRO A 125 -19.24 -3.09 -2.64
C PRO A 125 -18.49 -3.11 -1.31
N ASP A 126 -19.09 -2.51 -0.28
CA ASP A 126 -18.61 -2.59 1.09
C ASP A 126 -18.38 -4.06 1.48
N LEU A 127 -17.12 -4.47 1.57
CA LEU A 127 -16.77 -5.81 2.04
C LEU A 127 -17.12 -5.90 3.54
N PRO A 128 -17.88 -6.95 3.96
CA PRO A 128 -18.42 -7.08 5.31
C PRO A 128 -17.35 -7.33 6.39
#